data_AF-A0A9X6ABL6-F1
#
_entry.id   AF-A0A9X6ABL6-F1
#
_cell.length_a   1.000
_cell.length_b   1.000
_cell.length_c   1.000
_cell.angle_alpha   90.00
_cell.angle_beta   90.00
_cell.angle_gamma   90.00
#
_symmetry.space_group_name_H-M   'P 1'
#
loop_
_entity.id
_entity.type
_entity.pdbx_description
1 polymer ?
#
loop_
_entity_poly.entity_id
_entity_poly.type
_entity_poly.pdbx_seq_one_letter_code
_entity_poly.pdbx_strand_id
1 'polypeptide(L)'
;MFIVEETIAGPEAVQIPKQRGESLLDTAVRYAEERHWDVFPGTWLEAVEGMQRCSCGEATCPTPGAHAAREDWATQATGSATVVRRMWSKQPNASILLPTGRTFDAIDVPETAGFLALARMERMELTLGPVTCTPDRRMHFFVLPGAAVKVPDLVRRLG
;
A
#
# COMPACT_ATOMS: atom_id res chain seq x y z
N MET A 1 1.85 -17.05 -54.55
CA MET A 1 1.09 -16.02 -53.82
C MET A 1 0.85 -16.57 -52.42
N PHE A 2 1.52 -15.93 -51.46
CA PHE A 2 1.67 -16.34 -50.06
C PHE A 2 0.41 -16.01 -49.27
N ILE A 3 0.00 -16.88 -48.33
CA ILE A 3 -0.54 -16.44 -47.04
C ILE A 3 0.02 -17.39 -45.98
N VAL A 4 1.00 -16.90 -45.22
CA VAL A 4 1.37 -17.45 -43.92
C VAL A 4 0.43 -16.82 -42.90
N GLU A 5 -0.30 -17.64 -42.14
CA GLU A 5 -1.03 -17.16 -40.97
C GLU A 5 0.00 -16.87 -39.87
N GLU A 6 0.32 -15.59 -39.68
CA GLU A 6 1.02 -15.13 -38.48
C GLU A 6 0.04 -15.13 -37.32
N THR A 7 0.14 -16.16 -36.48
CA THR A 7 -0.49 -16.20 -35.15
C THR A 7 0.09 -15.06 -34.31
N ILE A 8 -0.72 -14.02 -34.10
CA ILE A 8 -0.40 -12.91 -33.20
C ILE A 8 -0.14 -13.49 -31.81
N ALA A 9 1.08 -13.32 -31.31
CA ALA A 9 1.47 -13.67 -29.96
C ALA A 9 0.50 -13.00 -28.97
N GLY A 10 -0.17 -13.81 -28.15
CA GLY A 10 -1.04 -13.32 -27.08
C GLY A 10 -0.28 -12.40 -26.12
N PRO A 11 -0.97 -11.50 -25.40
CA PRO A 11 -0.32 -10.56 -24.50
C PRO A 11 0.57 -11.33 -23.52
N GLU A 12 1.86 -10.96 -23.51
CA GLU A 12 2.84 -11.44 -22.55
C GLU A 12 2.20 -11.39 -21.16
N ALA A 13 2.13 -12.56 -20.51
CA ALA A 13 1.50 -12.68 -19.21
C ALA A 13 2.09 -11.62 -18.29
N VAL A 14 1.24 -10.69 -17.84
CA VAL A 14 1.60 -9.65 -16.87
C VAL A 14 2.28 -10.36 -15.71
N GLN A 15 3.58 -10.19 -15.59
CA GLN A 15 4.38 -10.73 -14.50
C GLN A 15 3.90 -10.00 -13.25
N ILE A 16 2.93 -10.57 -12.54
CA ILE A 16 2.55 -10.08 -11.21
C ILE A 16 3.84 -10.13 -10.39
N PRO A 17 4.37 -8.99 -9.91
CA PRO A 17 5.59 -8.99 -9.14
C PRO A 17 5.43 -9.98 -8.01
N LYS A 18 6.32 -10.98 -7.93
CA LYS A 18 6.31 -11.92 -6.80
C LYS A 18 6.36 -11.07 -5.54
N GLN A 19 5.33 -11.14 -4.70
CA GLN A 19 5.40 -10.60 -3.36
C GLN A 19 6.66 -11.21 -2.75
N ARG A 20 7.67 -10.37 -2.51
CA ARG A 20 8.90 -10.87 -1.90
C ARG A 20 8.48 -11.50 -0.58
N GLY A 21 8.89 -12.74 -0.35
CA GLY A 21 8.69 -13.44 0.93
C GLY A 21 9.53 -12.83 2.07
N GLU A 22 9.65 -11.51 2.08
CA GLU A 22 10.29 -10.74 3.14
C GLU A 22 9.34 -10.69 4.34
N SER A 23 9.90 -10.73 5.54
CA SER A 23 9.10 -10.60 6.75
C SER A 23 8.46 -9.21 6.84
N LEU A 24 7.37 -9.08 7.61
CA LEU A 24 6.77 -7.76 7.91
C LEU A 24 7.80 -6.83 8.56
N LEU A 25 8.69 -7.37 9.37
CA LEU A 25 9.79 -6.62 9.95
C LEU A 25 10.72 -6.02 8.88
N ASP A 26 11.20 -6.82 7.94
CA ASP A 26 12.12 -6.36 6.90
C ASP A 26 11.47 -5.30 6.00
N THR A 27 10.18 -5.50 5.71
CA THR A 27 9.39 -4.53 4.95
C THR A 27 9.23 -3.21 5.71
N ALA A 28 8.89 -3.26 7.01
CA ALA A 28 8.73 -2.06 7.84
C ALA A 28 10.04 -1.28 7.96
N VAL A 29 11.15 -1.99 8.14
CA VAL A 29 12.48 -1.36 8.20
C VAL A 29 12.84 -0.73 6.87
N ARG A 30 12.56 -1.38 5.75
CA ARG A 30 12.78 -0.79 4.42
C ARG A 30 12.00 0.49 4.23
N TYR A 31 10.72 0.54 4.65
CA TYR A 31 9.94 1.78 4.57
C TYR A 31 10.56 2.90 5.40
N ALA A 32 11.06 2.59 6.60
CA ALA A 32 11.74 3.57 7.44
C ALA A 32 13.10 4.02 6.86
N GLU A 33 13.94 3.10 6.40
CA GLU A 33 15.32 3.40 5.97
C GLU A 33 15.39 3.95 4.54
N GLU A 34 14.71 3.32 3.59
CA GLU A 34 14.85 3.67 2.17
C GLU A 34 13.82 4.69 1.68
N ARG A 35 12.69 4.84 2.40
CA ARG A 35 11.64 5.79 2.04
C ARG A 35 11.49 6.92 3.05
N HIS A 36 12.16 6.82 4.20
CA HIS A 36 12.03 7.77 5.30
C HIS A 36 10.57 7.97 5.71
N TRP A 37 9.78 6.91 5.63
CA TRP A 37 8.39 6.93 6.07
C TRP A 37 8.33 6.51 7.53
N ASP A 38 7.53 7.24 8.31
CA ASP A 38 7.15 6.76 9.63
C ASP A 38 6.32 5.49 9.48
N VAL A 39 6.51 4.54 10.39
CA VAL A 39 5.71 3.31 10.48
C VAL A 39 5.35 3.02 11.94
N PHE A 40 4.28 2.25 12.16
CA PHE A 40 3.97 1.67 13.46
C PHE A 40 3.18 0.35 13.32
N PRO A 41 3.24 -0.54 14.32
CA PRO A 41 2.48 -1.79 14.30
C PRO A 41 0.98 -1.51 14.48
N GLY A 42 0.17 -1.97 13.52
CA GLY A 42 -1.27 -2.02 13.62
C GLY A 42 -1.79 -3.28 14.29
N THR A 43 -3.10 -3.48 14.18
CA THR A 43 -3.73 -4.78 14.43
C THR A 43 -3.23 -5.83 13.44
N TRP A 44 -3.43 -7.10 13.75
CA TRP A 44 -3.09 -8.23 12.89
C TRP A 44 -4.27 -9.20 12.76
N LEU A 45 -4.13 -10.15 11.85
CA LEU A 45 -5.08 -11.24 11.68
C LEU A 45 -4.64 -12.45 12.49
N GLU A 46 -5.59 -13.05 13.20
CA GLU A 46 -5.42 -14.26 13.97
C GLU A 46 -6.30 -15.36 13.35
N ALA A 47 -5.70 -16.53 13.10
CA ALA A 47 -6.43 -17.70 12.65
C ALA A 47 -7.09 -18.37 13.86
N VAL A 48 -8.41 -18.22 13.99
CA VAL A 48 -9.21 -18.84 15.04
C VAL A 48 -10.22 -19.76 14.39
N GLU A 49 -10.11 -21.07 14.66
CA GLU A 49 -11.03 -22.10 14.12
C GLU A 49 -11.16 -22.06 12.58
N GLY A 50 -10.05 -21.75 11.89
CA GLY A 50 -10.02 -21.65 10.42
C GLY A 50 -10.54 -20.32 9.85
N MET A 51 -11.01 -19.40 10.69
CA MET A 51 -11.45 -18.06 10.28
C MET A 51 -10.42 -17.00 10.68
N GLN A 52 -10.20 -16.01 9.83
CA GLN A 52 -9.36 -14.86 10.15
C GLN A 52 -10.17 -13.88 11.02
N ARG A 53 -9.68 -13.59 12.22
CA ARG A 53 -10.24 -12.59 13.12
C ARG A 53 -9.24 -11.47 13.34
N CYS A 54 -9.74 -10.25 13.52
CA CYS A 54 -8.87 -9.12 13.86
C CYS A 54 -8.44 -9.23 15.33
N SER A 55 -7.19 -8.92 15.62
CA SER A 55 -6.64 -8.89 16.98
C SER A 55 -7.26 -7.81 17.88
N CYS A 56 -8.13 -6.94 17.36
CA CYS A 56 -8.84 -5.94 18.16
C CYS A 56 -9.97 -6.50 19.01
N GLY A 57 -10.41 -7.74 18.77
CA GLY A 57 -11.48 -8.39 19.53
C GLY A 57 -12.91 -8.04 19.05
N GLU A 58 -13.06 -7.08 18.14
CA GLU A 58 -14.37 -6.77 17.55
C GLU A 58 -14.87 -7.90 16.64
N ALA A 59 -16.09 -8.39 16.91
CA ALA A 59 -16.68 -9.51 16.17
C ALA A 59 -16.87 -9.22 14.67
N THR A 60 -17.11 -7.95 14.32
CA THR A 60 -17.32 -7.49 12.95
C THR A 60 -16.43 -6.27 12.64
N CYS A 61 -15.12 -6.44 12.83
CA CYS A 61 -14.14 -5.40 12.52
C CYS A 61 -14.28 -4.95 11.04
N PRO A 62 -14.45 -3.64 10.76
CA PRO A 62 -14.67 -3.14 9.40
C PRO A 62 -13.40 -3.19 8.53
N THR A 63 -12.23 -3.18 9.17
CA THR A 63 -10.92 -3.18 8.49
C THR A 63 -9.97 -4.19 9.16
N PRO A 64 -10.26 -5.51 9.12
CA PRO A 64 -9.49 -6.50 9.86
C PRO A 64 -7.99 -6.42 9.56
N GLY A 65 -7.18 -6.25 10.61
CA GLY A 65 -5.72 -6.13 10.49
C GLY A 65 -5.23 -4.81 9.89
N ALA A 66 -6.10 -3.87 9.50
CA ALA A 66 -5.72 -2.65 8.78
C ALA A 66 -6.05 -1.36 9.56
N HIS A 67 -6.01 -1.41 10.90
CA HIS A 67 -6.22 -0.23 11.75
C HIS A 67 -5.29 -0.20 12.96
N ALA A 68 -5.17 0.98 13.58
CA ALA A 68 -4.37 1.15 14.78
C ALA A 68 -4.96 0.33 15.93
N ALA A 69 -4.09 -0.30 16.74
CA ALA A 69 -4.52 -1.08 17.89
C ALA A 69 -4.90 -0.19 19.10
N ARG A 70 -4.40 1.05 19.15
CA ARG A 70 -4.61 2.02 20.25
C ARG A 70 -4.72 3.44 19.70
N GLU A 71 -5.41 4.31 20.43
CA GLU A 71 -5.60 5.72 20.06
C GLU A 71 -4.30 6.54 20.11
N ASP A 72 -3.35 6.15 20.96
CA ASP A 72 -2.05 6.80 21.14
C ASP A 72 -1.03 6.47 20.03
N TRP A 73 -1.47 5.84 18.93
CA TRP A 73 -0.62 5.39 17.83
C TRP A 73 0.31 6.46 17.28
N ALA A 74 -0.11 7.72 17.29
CA ALA A 74 0.68 8.84 16.76
C ALA A 74 2.01 9.00 17.50
N THR A 75 2.06 8.65 18.79
CA THR A 75 3.28 8.66 19.60
C THR A 75 4.20 7.46 19.33
N GLN A 76 3.66 6.40 18.72
CA GLN A 76 4.37 5.18 18.39
C GLN A 76 4.97 5.22 16.97
N ALA A 77 4.44 6.07 16.08
CA ALA A 77 4.93 6.21 14.72
C ALA A 77 6.39 6.69 14.67
N THR A 78 7.22 5.98 13.91
CA THR A 78 8.67 6.23 13.86
C THR A 78 9.29 5.88 12.51
N GLY A 79 10.21 6.71 12.04
CA GLY A 79 11.14 6.42 10.94
C GLY A 79 12.47 5.80 11.38
N SER A 80 12.62 5.40 12.65
CA SER A 80 13.87 4.81 13.16
C SER A 80 13.87 3.28 13.01
N ALA A 81 14.75 2.75 12.15
CA ALA A 81 14.91 1.31 11.93
C ALA A 81 15.13 0.51 13.22
N THR A 82 15.92 1.05 14.16
CA THR A 82 16.17 0.40 15.46
C THR A 82 14.90 0.28 16.28
N VAL A 83 14.05 1.30 16.29
CA VAL A 83 12.77 1.28 17.00
C VAL A 83 11.79 0.33 16.30
N VAL A 84 11.72 0.37 14.97
CA VAL A 84 10.91 -0.57 14.16
C VAL A 84 11.27 -2.02 14.45
N ARG A 85 12.57 -2.36 14.47
CA ARG A 85 13.04 -3.70 14.85
C ARG A 85 12.51 -4.13 16.20
N ARG A 86 12.63 -3.27 17.21
CA ARG A 86 12.11 -3.54 18.55
C ARG A 86 10.59 -3.71 18.58
N MET A 87 9.84 -2.95 17.80
CA MET A 87 8.38 -3.05 17.73
C MET A 87 7.94 -4.40 17.16
N TRP A 88 8.48 -4.81 16.02
CA TRP A 88 8.11 -6.08 15.39
C TRP A 88 8.71 -7.30 16.07
N SER A 89 9.80 -7.18 16.85
CA SER A 89 10.21 -8.27 17.74
C SER A 89 9.17 -8.57 18.82
N LYS A 90 8.36 -7.59 19.24
CA LYS A 90 7.28 -7.80 20.22
C LYS A 90 6.04 -8.40 19.58
N GLN A 91 5.69 -7.96 18.37
CA GLN A 91 4.54 -8.45 17.62
C GLN A 91 4.91 -8.67 16.14
N PRO A 92 5.46 -9.84 15.79
CA PRO A 92 5.95 -10.10 14.42
C PRO A 92 4.87 -10.07 13.34
N ASN A 93 3.62 -10.37 13.72
CA ASN A 93 2.49 -10.47 12.81
C ASN A 93 1.74 -9.15 12.64
N ALA A 94 2.12 -8.08 13.37
CA ALA A 94 1.47 -6.77 13.27
C ALA A 94 1.55 -6.23 11.84
N SER A 95 0.42 -5.81 11.28
CA SER A 95 0.40 -5.09 10.02
C SER A 95 1.20 -3.80 10.13
N ILE A 96 1.76 -3.37 9.01
CA ILE A 96 2.53 -2.13 8.92
C ILE A 96 1.57 -1.00 8.58
N LEU A 97 1.40 -0.05 9.49
CA LEU A 97 0.61 1.15 9.23
C LEU A 97 1.52 2.33 8.93
N LEU A 98 1.13 3.12 7.94
CA LEU A 98 1.88 4.22 7.38
C LEU A 98 1.06 5.52 7.55
N PRO A 99 1.37 6.37 8.54
CA PRO A 99 0.64 7.61 8.75
C PRO A 99 0.91 8.62 7.63
N THR A 100 -0.11 8.89 6.83
CA THR A 100 -0.13 9.93 5.78
C THR A 100 -0.20 11.34 6.38
N GLY A 101 0.02 12.38 5.56
CA GLY A 101 0.02 13.76 6.02
C GLY A 101 1.29 14.18 6.78
N ARG A 102 2.28 13.29 6.85
CA ARG A 102 3.56 13.50 7.52
C ARG A 102 4.70 13.48 6.50
N THR A 103 5.33 12.32 6.33
CA THR A 103 6.47 12.10 5.43
C THR A 103 6.05 11.79 4.00
N PHE A 104 4.77 11.47 3.78
CA PHE A 104 4.15 11.31 2.46
C PHE A 104 2.64 11.52 2.56
N ASP A 105 1.99 11.68 1.42
CA ASP A 105 0.54 11.64 1.27
C ASP A 105 0.14 10.45 0.37
N ALA A 106 -1.12 10.04 0.42
CA ALA A 106 -1.67 9.05 -0.50
C ALA A 106 -2.93 9.59 -1.17
N ILE A 107 -3.07 9.35 -2.47
CA ILE A 107 -4.30 9.58 -3.22
C ILE A 107 -5.02 8.25 -3.34
N ASP A 108 -6.18 8.15 -2.71
CA ASP A 108 -7.03 6.95 -2.70
C ASP A 108 -8.13 7.07 -3.78
N VAL A 109 -8.11 6.14 -4.74
CA VAL A 109 -9.04 6.11 -5.87
C VAL A 109 -9.65 4.72 -6.07
N PRO A 110 -10.83 4.62 -6.71
CA PRO A 110 -11.34 3.34 -7.15
C PRO A 110 -10.33 2.65 -8.08
N GLU A 111 -10.22 1.33 -7.99
CA GLU A 111 -9.30 0.53 -8.81
C GLU A 111 -9.42 0.83 -10.32
N THR A 112 -10.64 1.00 -10.84
CA THR A 112 -10.86 1.35 -12.25
C THR A 112 -10.21 2.68 -12.64
N ALA A 113 -10.34 3.70 -11.80
CA ALA A 113 -9.70 5.01 -12.01
C ALA A 113 -8.17 4.90 -11.88
N GLY A 114 -7.69 4.08 -10.95
CA GLY A 114 -6.26 3.83 -10.76
C GLY A 114 -5.60 3.19 -11.97
N PHE A 115 -6.21 2.15 -12.57
CA PHE A 115 -5.68 1.54 -13.79
C PHE A 115 -5.65 2.50 -14.98
N LEU A 116 -6.71 3.31 -15.15
CA LEU A 116 -6.73 4.35 -16.18
C LEU A 116 -5.63 5.40 -15.97
N ALA A 117 -5.37 5.79 -14.71
CA ALA A 117 -4.30 6.71 -14.37
C ALA A 117 -2.92 6.11 -14.68
N LEU A 118 -2.69 4.85 -14.32
CA LEU A 118 -1.44 4.13 -14.63
C LEU A 118 -1.19 4.06 -16.14
N ALA A 119 -2.19 3.64 -16.92
CA ALA A 119 -2.08 3.57 -18.38
C ALA A 119 -1.78 4.95 -19.01
N ARG A 120 -2.39 6.02 -18.47
CA ARG A 120 -2.11 7.38 -18.92
C ARG A 120 -0.68 7.81 -18.58
N MET A 121 -0.22 7.56 -17.37
CA MET A 121 1.14 7.91 -16.94
C MET A 121 2.22 7.17 -17.74
N GLU A 122 1.98 5.89 -18.04
CA GLU A 122 2.85 5.10 -18.92
C GLU A 122 2.94 5.69 -20.33
N ARG A 123 1.81 6.05 -20.95
CA ARG A 123 1.79 6.71 -22.27
C ARG A 123 2.45 8.08 -22.27
N MET A 124 2.53 8.74 -21.12
CA MET A 124 3.22 10.02 -20.93
C MET A 124 4.69 9.84 -20.55
N GLU A 125 5.19 8.60 -20.47
CA GLU A 125 6.55 8.25 -20.06
C GLU A 125 6.93 8.83 -18.68
N LEU A 126 5.95 8.95 -17.79
CA LEU A 126 6.17 9.45 -16.44
C LEU A 126 6.74 8.35 -15.55
N THR A 127 7.72 8.70 -14.73
CA THR A 127 8.22 7.80 -13.68
C THR A 127 7.11 7.54 -12.67
N LEU A 128 6.67 6.30 -12.57
CA LEU A 128 5.67 5.88 -11.60
C LEU A 128 6.26 5.85 -10.19
N GLY A 129 5.58 6.52 -9.26
CA GLY A 129 5.81 6.34 -7.84
C GLY A 129 5.30 4.99 -7.33
N PRO A 130 5.45 4.71 -6.03
CA PRO A 130 4.83 3.54 -5.42
C PRO A 130 3.31 3.59 -5.57
N VAL A 131 2.72 2.46 -5.96
CA VAL A 131 1.27 2.29 -6.04
C VAL A 131 0.91 0.94 -5.44
N THR A 132 -0.15 0.91 -4.63
CA THR A 132 -0.69 -0.34 -4.07
C THR A 132 -2.13 -0.52 -4.48
N CYS A 133 -2.55 -1.75 -4.75
CA CYS A 133 -3.96 -2.13 -4.86
C CYS A 133 -4.34 -2.94 -3.60
N THR A 134 -5.51 -2.65 -3.05
CA THR A 134 -6.02 -3.28 -1.82
C THR A 134 -7.12 -4.31 -2.14
N PRO A 135 -7.40 -5.25 -1.22
CA PRO A 135 -8.47 -6.25 -1.43
C PRO A 135 -9.87 -5.67 -1.62
N ASP A 136 -10.14 -4.46 -1.11
CA ASP A 136 -11.40 -3.73 -1.27
C ASP A 136 -11.49 -2.92 -2.58
N ARG A 137 -10.62 -3.23 -3.56
CA ARG A 137 -10.63 -2.63 -4.91
C ARG A 137 -10.39 -1.12 -4.89
N ARG A 138 -9.49 -0.70 -4.01
CA ARG A 138 -8.96 0.66 -3.94
C ARG A 138 -7.51 0.65 -4.39
N MET A 139 -7.07 1.76 -4.97
CA MET A 139 -5.67 1.98 -5.32
C MET A 139 -5.15 3.22 -4.63
N HIS A 140 -3.97 3.09 -4.02
CA HIS A 140 -3.28 4.18 -3.36
C HIS A 140 -2.06 4.59 -4.18
N PHE A 141 -2.03 5.84 -4.62
CA PHE A 141 -0.87 6.47 -5.24
C PHE A 141 -0.12 7.25 -4.16
N PHE A 142 1.12 6.85 -3.88
CA PHE A 142 1.95 7.48 -2.86
C PHE A 142 2.64 8.70 -3.46
N VAL A 143 2.43 9.85 -2.85
CA VAL A 143 2.86 11.16 -3.36
C VAL A 143 3.60 11.94 -2.27
N LEU A 144 4.33 12.97 -2.69
CA LEU A 144 5.05 13.83 -1.75
C LEU A 144 4.09 14.53 -0.77
N PRO A 145 4.53 14.85 0.45
CA PRO A 145 3.74 15.61 1.42
C PRO A 145 3.17 16.90 0.83
N GLY A 146 1.91 17.19 1.13
CA GLY A 146 1.20 18.37 0.63
C GLY A 146 0.76 18.26 -0.83
N ALA A 147 0.88 17.09 -1.47
CA ALA A 147 0.29 16.87 -2.78
C ALA A 147 -1.22 16.64 -2.67
N ALA A 148 -1.70 15.96 -1.61
CA ALA A 148 -3.12 15.64 -1.46
C ALA A 148 -4.00 16.90 -1.39
N VAL A 149 -3.52 17.97 -0.74
CA VAL A 149 -4.28 19.25 -0.64
C VAL A 149 -4.50 19.93 -1.99
N LYS A 150 -3.71 19.59 -3.02
CA LYS A 150 -3.83 20.15 -4.37
C LYS A 150 -4.82 19.39 -5.24
N VAL A 151 -5.20 18.17 -4.84
CA VAL A 151 -6.03 17.27 -5.66
C VAL A 151 -7.41 17.87 -5.97
N PRO A 152 -8.16 18.47 -5.02
CA PRO A 152 -9.47 19.03 -5.34
C PRO A 152 -9.43 20.11 -6.44
N ASP A 153 -8.42 20.99 -6.39
CA ASP A 153 -8.24 22.02 -7.42
C ASP A 153 -7.76 21.45 -8.75
N LEU A 154 -6.93 20.40 -8.73
CA LEU A 154 -6.50 19.70 -9.94
C LEU A 154 -7.68 19.03 -10.66
N VAL A 155 -8.51 18.28 -9.93
CA VAL A 155 -9.73 17.65 -10.47
C VAL A 155 -10.67 18.71 -11.05
N ARG A 156 -10.90 19.81 -10.33
CA ARG A 156 -11.74 20.91 -10.83
C ARG A 156 -11.24 21.50 -12.15
N ARG A 157 -9.93 21.58 -12.37
CA ARG A 157 -9.34 22.18 -13.58
C ARG A 157 -9.20 21.21 -14.74
N LEU A 158 -8.97 19.93 -14.45
CA LEU A 158 -8.60 18.92 -15.45
C LEU A 158 -9.76 17.99 -15.82
N GLY A 159 -10.84 17.98 -15.03
CA GLY A 159 -11.92 17.00 -15.12
C GLY A 159 -11.51 15.66 -14.51
#